data_AF-A0A4Q3R2L3-F1
#
_entry.id   AF-A0A4Q3R2L3-F1
#
_cell.length_a   1.000
_cell.length_b   1.000
_cell.length_c   1.000
_cell.angle_alpha   90.00
_cell.angle_beta   90.00
_cell.angle_gamma   90.00
#
_symmetry.space_group_name_H-M   'P 1'
#
loop_
_entity.id
_entity.type
_entity.pdbx_description
1 polymer ?
#
loop_
_entity_poly.entity_id
_entity_poly.type
_entity_poly.pdbx_seq_one_letter_code
_entity_poly.pdbx_strand_id
1 'polypeptide(L)'
;ELYLAPGFVATDAAGISTTLGRGGSDYSAAIFAAATNAAVLEIWTDVSGMMTADPRLVGNAKIIPAISYQEAMELSHFGAKVIYPPTIQPVMTKGIPVWIKNTFAAEEKGTVIQQRPADNPRSVTGISSINNIALLSLEGSGMIGIPGFSKRLFAALASKKVNVILITQSSSEHSICVGINANDAAIAKEIIDDAFAYEIELKKVEPLLVEKDLSVIALVGDGMKSHTGISGRFFNALGKNGVNIRAISQGSSERNITAVVNSTDVKKAINVIHEAFFEKEIKEINLFIAGVGNVGSKLLGQLKQQQDYLLKQLHVKIKLAGLANSKKMVIREEGIS
;
A
#
# COMPACT_ATOMS: atom_id res chain seq x y z
N GLU A 1 15.42 10.92 -35.90
CA GLU A 1 15.95 12.15 -35.28
C GLU A 1 15.71 12.09 -33.78
N LEU A 2 16.56 12.73 -32.97
CA LEU A 2 16.43 12.79 -31.52
C LEU A 2 16.12 14.24 -31.12
N TYR A 3 15.06 14.44 -30.33
CA TYR A 3 14.65 15.74 -29.82
C TYR A 3 14.87 15.80 -28.31
N LEU A 4 15.51 16.86 -27.84
CA LEU A 4 15.70 17.13 -26.41
C LEU A 4 14.91 18.38 -26.03
N ALA A 5 14.02 18.25 -25.05
CA ALA A 5 13.18 19.33 -24.57
C ALA A 5 13.29 19.47 -23.04
N PRO A 6 13.25 20.69 -22.49
CA PRO A 6 13.17 20.88 -21.04
C PRO A 6 11.82 20.39 -20.51
N GLY A 7 11.85 19.67 -19.38
CA GLY A 7 10.64 19.37 -18.60
C GLY A 7 10.25 20.53 -17.68
N PHE A 8 9.09 20.40 -17.02
CA PHE A 8 8.57 21.28 -15.96
C PHE A 8 8.13 22.70 -16.39
N VAL A 9 8.73 23.24 -17.46
CA VAL A 9 8.46 24.58 -17.98
C VAL A 9 7.29 24.58 -18.97
N ALA A 10 6.47 25.63 -18.93
CA ALA A 10 5.36 25.85 -19.85
C ALA A 10 5.21 27.34 -20.16
N THR A 11 4.32 27.69 -21.08
CA THR A 11 3.97 29.08 -21.41
C THR A 11 2.45 29.21 -21.42
N ASP A 12 1.93 30.30 -20.85
CA ASP A 12 0.50 30.59 -20.89
C ASP A 12 0.05 31.19 -22.24
N ALA A 13 -1.25 31.47 -22.38
CA ALA A 13 -1.79 32.03 -23.61
C ALA A 13 -1.30 33.46 -23.93
N ALA A 14 -0.73 34.18 -22.95
CA ALA A 14 -0.15 35.51 -23.12
C ALA A 14 1.35 35.47 -23.45
N GLY A 15 1.95 34.28 -23.56
CA GLY A 15 3.38 34.13 -23.82
C GLY A 15 4.25 34.22 -22.58
N ILE A 16 3.66 34.21 -21.37
CA ILE A 16 4.39 34.31 -20.11
C ILE A 16 4.83 32.92 -19.68
N SER A 17 6.11 32.76 -19.36
CA SER A 17 6.66 31.50 -18.84
C SER A 17 6.04 31.14 -17.49
N THR A 18 5.64 29.89 -17.34
CA THR A 18 5.05 29.31 -16.13
C THR A 18 5.59 27.90 -15.89
N THR A 19 5.15 27.27 -14.80
CA THR A 19 5.58 25.91 -14.43
C THR A 19 4.38 24.99 -14.28
N LEU A 20 4.61 23.69 -14.44
CA LEU A 20 3.59 22.66 -14.34
C LEU A 20 3.37 22.14 -12.90
N GLY A 21 4.05 22.74 -11.92
CA GLY A 21 3.93 22.35 -10.51
C GLY A 21 4.57 21.00 -10.18
N ARG A 22 4.07 20.35 -9.12
CA ARG A 22 4.65 19.10 -8.59
C ARG A 22 4.61 18.01 -9.66
N GLY A 23 5.77 17.38 -9.91
CA GLY A 23 5.91 16.34 -10.94
C GLY A 23 5.86 16.88 -12.38
N GLY A 24 6.10 18.18 -12.56
CA GLY A 24 5.97 18.83 -13.88
C GLY A 24 6.87 18.25 -14.97
N SER A 25 8.03 17.68 -14.64
CA SER A 25 8.89 16.99 -15.62
C SER A 25 8.23 15.72 -16.14
N ASP A 26 7.71 14.87 -15.25
CA ASP A 26 6.95 13.65 -15.64
C ASP A 26 5.72 14.02 -16.45
N TYR A 27 5.04 15.11 -16.06
CA TYR A 27 3.86 15.59 -16.78
C TYR A 27 4.20 16.09 -18.18
N SER A 28 5.33 16.78 -18.34
CA SER A 28 5.83 17.21 -19.66
C SER A 28 6.08 16.00 -20.57
N ALA A 29 6.74 14.98 -20.04
CA ALA A 29 7.03 13.75 -20.78
C ALA A 29 5.74 13.01 -21.17
N ALA A 30 4.76 12.95 -20.26
CA ALA A 30 3.45 12.36 -20.55
C ALA A 30 2.67 13.14 -21.62
N ILE A 31 2.71 14.47 -21.60
CA ILE A 31 2.10 15.31 -22.65
C ILE A 31 2.74 15.02 -24.01
N PHE A 32 4.08 15.00 -24.08
CA PHE A 32 4.78 14.70 -25.34
C PHE A 32 4.44 13.29 -25.85
N ALA A 33 4.49 12.28 -24.98
CA ALA A 33 4.13 10.91 -25.35
C ALA A 33 2.68 10.82 -25.87
N ALA A 34 1.72 11.47 -25.20
CA ALA A 34 0.33 11.47 -25.62
C ALA A 34 0.09 12.25 -26.94
N ALA A 35 0.76 13.39 -27.13
CA ALA A 35 0.63 14.22 -28.33
C ALA A 35 1.23 13.54 -29.57
N THR A 36 2.30 12.78 -29.39
CA THR A 36 2.98 12.04 -30.47
C THR A 36 2.44 10.64 -30.69
N ASN A 37 1.49 10.18 -29.85
CA ASN A 37 1.04 8.78 -29.79
C ASN A 37 2.23 7.80 -29.66
N ALA A 38 3.16 8.11 -28.76
CA ALA A 38 4.32 7.26 -28.49
C ALA A 38 3.89 5.83 -28.13
N ALA A 39 4.70 4.84 -28.51
CA ALA A 39 4.46 3.45 -28.13
C ALA A 39 4.60 3.23 -26.62
N VAL A 40 5.40 4.06 -25.95
CA VAL A 40 5.76 3.93 -24.54
C VAL A 40 6.25 5.27 -23.98
N LEU A 41 6.03 5.49 -22.68
CA LEU A 41 6.69 6.51 -21.89
C LEU A 41 7.65 5.84 -20.90
N GLU A 42 8.94 6.22 -20.87
CA GLU A 42 9.86 5.78 -19.82
C GLU A 42 10.13 6.92 -18.85
N ILE A 43 9.95 6.67 -17.56
CA ILE A 43 10.35 7.54 -16.46
C ILE A 43 11.58 6.93 -15.80
N TRP A 44 12.71 7.59 -15.96
CA TRP A 44 14.00 7.20 -15.39
C TRP A 44 14.23 7.93 -14.08
N THR A 45 14.32 7.18 -12.98
CA THR A 45 14.40 7.68 -11.60
C THR A 45 15.52 6.97 -10.82
N ASP A 46 15.59 7.16 -9.50
CA ASP A 46 16.57 6.54 -8.59
C ASP A 46 16.12 5.20 -7.99
N VAL A 47 14.96 4.70 -8.42
CA VAL A 47 14.37 3.41 -7.98
C VAL A 47 14.08 2.49 -9.17
N SER A 48 14.22 1.19 -8.95
CA SER A 48 14.04 0.14 -9.96
C SER A 48 12.59 -0.28 -10.18
N GLY A 49 11.66 0.66 -10.05
CA GLY A 49 10.23 0.42 -10.19
C GLY A 49 9.47 0.53 -8.86
N MET A 50 8.21 0.10 -8.91
CA MET A 50 7.32 0.02 -7.73
C MET A 50 7.54 -1.31 -7.01
N MET A 51 7.48 -1.30 -5.69
CA MET A 51 7.70 -2.47 -4.85
C MET A 51 6.43 -2.90 -4.13
N THR A 52 6.35 -4.18 -3.73
CA THR A 52 5.19 -4.72 -3.00
C THR A 52 5.01 -4.13 -1.61
N ALA A 53 6.05 -3.51 -1.04
CA ALA A 53 6.02 -2.69 0.17
C ALA A 53 7.27 -1.78 0.18
N ASP A 54 7.33 -0.80 1.10
CA ASP A 54 8.54 0.00 1.30
C ASP A 54 9.71 -0.91 1.75
N PRO A 55 10.81 -1.01 0.97
CA PRO A 55 11.96 -1.87 1.30
C PRO A 55 12.68 -1.45 2.59
N ARG A 56 12.49 -0.21 3.06
CA ARG A 56 13.02 0.27 4.35
C ARG A 56 12.28 -0.31 5.55
N LEU A 57 11.01 -0.71 5.34
CA LEU A 57 10.16 -1.30 6.36
C LEU A 57 10.13 -2.83 6.26
N VAL A 58 10.22 -3.36 5.04
CA VAL A 58 10.11 -4.80 4.73
C VAL A 58 11.33 -5.25 3.93
N GLY A 59 12.21 -6.04 4.55
CA GLY A 59 13.49 -6.44 3.93
C GLY A 59 13.35 -7.34 2.71
N ASN A 60 12.24 -8.07 2.56
CA ASN A 60 11.94 -8.97 1.44
C ASN A 60 10.91 -8.37 0.46
N ALA A 61 10.77 -7.05 0.42
CA ALA A 61 9.95 -6.36 -0.59
C ALA A 61 10.41 -6.73 -2.01
N LYS A 62 9.45 -6.98 -2.91
CA LYS A 62 9.72 -7.45 -4.27
C LYS A 62 9.35 -6.36 -5.28
N ILE A 63 10.08 -6.24 -6.38
CA ILE A 63 9.68 -5.39 -7.50
C ILE A 63 8.38 -5.95 -8.10
N ILE A 64 7.44 -5.06 -8.41
CA ILE A 64 6.20 -5.36 -9.11
C ILE A 64 6.51 -5.26 -10.61
N PRO A 65 6.48 -6.36 -11.39
CA PRO A 65 6.89 -6.29 -12.80
C PRO A 65 5.90 -5.49 -13.66
N ALA A 66 4.60 -5.65 -13.39
CA ALA A 66 3.52 -4.99 -14.10
C ALA A 66 2.39 -4.64 -13.13
N ILE A 67 1.77 -3.49 -13.32
CA ILE A 67 0.69 -2.95 -12.47
C ILE A 67 -0.32 -2.18 -13.32
N SER A 68 -1.59 -2.14 -12.89
CA SER A 68 -2.57 -1.30 -13.57
C SER A 68 -2.37 0.18 -13.23
N TYR A 69 -2.87 1.09 -14.06
CA TYR A 69 -2.90 2.52 -13.69
C TYR A 69 -3.64 2.73 -12.37
N GLN A 70 -4.78 2.08 -12.17
CA GLN A 70 -5.57 2.25 -10.95
C GLN A 70 -4.82 1.77 -9.72
N GLU A 71 -4.16 0.60 -9.77
CA GLU A 71 -3.36 0.10 -8.66
C GLU A 71 -2.16 1.00 -8.36
N ALA A 72 -1.46 1.48 -9.39
CA ALA A 72 -0.33 2.39 -9.22
C ALA A 72 -0.76 3.71 -8.57
N MET A 73 -1.91 4.25 -9.00
CA MET A 73 -2.49 5.47 -8.42
C MET A 73 -2.85 5.29 -6.95
N GLU A 74 -3.48 4.17 -6.58
CA GLU A 74 -3.84 3.86 -5.19
C GLU A 74 -2.58 3.70 -4.31
N LEU A 75 -1.60 2.91 -4.76
CA LEU A 75 -0.33 2.75 -4.02
C LEU A 75 0.37 4.09 -3.81
N SER A 76 0.42 4.94 -4.85
CA SER A 76 1.06 6.25 -4.75
C SER A 76 0.27 7.23 -3.88
N HIS A 77 -1.06 7.17 -3.90
CA HIS A 77 -1.89 7.94 -2.97
C HIS A 77 -1.56 7.59 -1.51
N PHE A 78 -1.39 6.29 -1.21
CA PHE A 78 -1.12 5.79 0.12
C PHE A 78 0.38 5.65 0.48
N GLY A 79 1.27 6.38 -0.19
CA GLY A 79 2.65 6.59 0.27
C GLY A 79 3.75 5.95 -0.57
N ALA A 80 3.44 5.16 -1.60
CA ALA A 80 4.44 4.67 -2.56
C ALA A 80 4.82 5.77 -3.56
N LYS A 81 5.69 6.70 -3.13
CA LYS A 81 6.08 7.94 -3.84
C LYS A 81 6.96 7.71 -5.08
N VAL A 82 6.51 6.89 -6.02
CA VAL A 82 7.22 6.62 -7.29
C VAL A 82 6.64 7.45 -8.42
N ILE A 83 5.31 7.61 -8.46
CA ILE A 83 4.62 8.43 -9.44
C ILE A 83 3.72 9.46 -8.73
N TYR A 84 3.42 10.56 -9.41
CA TYR A 84 2.38 11.49 -9.00
C TYR A 84 1.18 11.32 -9.95
N PRO A 85 0.04 10.76 -9.51
CA PRO A 85 -1.06 10.37 -10.40
C PRO A 85 -1.50 11.40 -11.45
N PRO A 86 -1.60 12.71 -11.15
CA PRO A 86 -1.99 13.70 -12.16
C PRO A 86 -1.01 13.79 -13.35
N THR A 87 0.26 13.42 -13.18
CA THR A 87 1.28 13.56 -14.23
C THR A 87 1.16 12.51 -15.32
N ILE A 88 0.54 11.36 -15.04
CA ILE A 88 0.41 10.26 -16.00
C ILE A 88 -0.96 10.24 -16.69
N GLN A 89 -1.86 11.18 -16.37
CA GLN A 89 -3.20 11.27 -16.95
C GLN A 89 -3.23 11.31 -18.51
N PRO A 90 -2.32 12.05 -19.20
CA PRO A 90 -2.33 12.11 -20.66
C PRO A 90 -2.09 10.74 -21.31
N VAL A 91 -1.11 10.00 -20.80
CA VAL A 91 -0.75 8.66 -21.31
C VAL A 91 -1.77 7.61 -20.90
N MET A 92 -2.35 7.71 -19.70
CA MET A 92 -3.45 6.85 -19.25
C MET A 92 -4.68 6.96 -20.16
N THR A 93 -5.05 8.18 -20.56
CA THR A 93 -6.21 8.42 -21.46
C THR A 93 -6.00 7.80 -22.84
N LYS A 94 -4.74 7.74 -23.30
CA LYS A 94 -4.34 7.16 -24.58
C LYS A 94 -4.02 5.66 -24.49
N GLY A 95 -3.98 5.08 -23.29
CA GLY A 95 -3.53 3.70 -23.07
C GLY A 95 -2.04 3.46 -23.36
N ILE A 96 -1.20 4.50 -23.29
CA ILE A 96 0.24 4.42 -23.57
C ILE A 96 0.98 3.93 -22.31
N PRO A 97 1.60 2.73 -22.34
CA PRO A 97 2.25 2.15 -21.16
C PRO A 97 3.38 3.04 -20.63
N VAL A 98 3.54 3.07 -19.32
CA VAL A 98 4.58 3.84 -18.62
C VAL A 98 5.54 2.88 -17.94
N TRP A 99 6.83 2.96 -18.27
CA TRP A 99 7.87 2.23 -17.55
C TRP A 99 8.51 3.10 -16.49
N ILE A 100 8.68 2.55 -15.29
CA ILE A 100 9.51 3.12 -14.24
C ILE A 100 10.82 2.36 -14.20
N LYS A 101 11.94 3.05 -14.45
CA LYS A 101 13.28 2.48 -14.58
C LYS A 101 14.29 3.22 -13.71
N ASN A 102 15.41 2.55 -13.40
CA ASN A 102 16.46 3.12 -12.56
C ASN A 102 17.64 3.60 -13.40
N THR A 103 17.97 4.89 -13.30
CA THR A 103 19.13 5.50 -13.97
C THR A 103 20.45 4.90 -13.50
N PHE A 104 20.53 4.47 -12.23
CA PHE A 104 21.74 3.89 -11.64
C PHE A 104 21.84 2.36 -11.84
N ALA A 105 20.76 1.71 -12.32
CA ALA A 105 20.68 0.27 -12.53
C ALA A 105 19.90 -0.03 -13.82
N ALA A 106 20.45 0.39 -14.96
CA ALA A 106 19.76 0.37 -16.26
C ALA A 106 19.38 -1.04 -16.77
N GLU A 107 20.06 -2.08 -16.29
CA GLU A 107 19.78 -3.49 -16.63
C GLU A 107 18.56 -4.05 -15.88
N GLU A 108 18.11 -3.38 -14.81
CA GLU A 108 16.92 -3.80 -14.08
C GLU A 108 15.65 -3.50 -14.89
N LYS A 109 14.76 -4.48 -14.97
CA LYS A 109 13.56 -4.39 -15.83
C LYS A 109 12.61 -3.26 -15.44
N GLY A 110 12.58 -2.88 -14.17
CA GLY A 110 11.65 -1.87 -13.69
C GLY A 110 10.22 -2.39 -13.49
N THR A 111 9.27 -1.47 -13.53
CA THR A 111 7.83 -1.73 -13.48
C THR A 111 7.14 -1.13 -14.69
N VAL A 112 6.26 -1.88 -15.37
CA VAL A 112 5.36 -1.32 -16.38
C VAL A 112 3.98 -1.04 -15.80
N ILE A 113 3.49 0.19 -15.99
CA ILE A 113 2.15 0.64 -15.64
C ILE A 113 1.32 0.66 -16.93
N GLN A 114 0.23 -0.10 -16.98
CA GLN A 114 -0.60 -0.23 -18.19
C GLN A 114 -2.07 -0.48 -17.86
N GLN A 115 -2.96 -0.43 -18.86
CA GLN A 115 -4.40 -0.52 -18.61
C GLN A 115 -4.86 -1.90 -18.10
N ARG A 116 -4.29 -2.97 -18.66
CA ARG A 116 -4.55 -4.35 -18.24
C ARG A 116 -3.22 -5.10 -18.23
N PRO A 117 -2.64 -5.38 -17.06
CA PRO A 117 -1.53 -6.32 -16.96
C PRO A 117 -1.94 -7.66 -17.54
N ALA A 118 -1.15 -8.22 -18.47
CA ALA A 118 -1.52 -9.42 -19.22
C ALA A 118 -1.67 -10.68 -18.34
N ASP A 119 -1.00 -10.70 -17.18
CA ASP A 119 -1.08 -11.76 -16.18
C ASP A 119 -0.64 -11.19 -14.82
N ASN A 120 -1.58 -10.83 -13.95
CA ASN A 120 -1.27 -10.65 -12.53
C ASN A 120 -1.91 -11.79 -11.73
N PRO A 121 -1.18 -12.90 -11.48
CA PRO A 121 -1.71 -14.05 -10.75
C PRO A 121 -1.93 -13.75 -9.26
N ARG A 122 -1.60 -12.55 -8.78
CA ARG A 122 -1.76 -12.16 -7.38
C ARG A 122 -3.08 -11.41 -7.20
N SER A 123 -3.82 -11.80 -6.16
CA SER A 123 -4.98 -11.03 -5.72
C SER A 123 -4.59 -9.66 -5.15
N VAL A 124 -3.38 -9.56 -4.57
CA VAL A 124 -2.82 -8.33 -3.98
C VAL A 124 -1.54 -7.94 -4.68
N THR A 125 -1.42 -6.64 -5.00
CA THR A 125 -0.31 -6.09 -5.76
C THR A 125 0.72 -5.40 -4.87
N GLY A 126 0.28 -4.63 -3.87
CA GLY A 126 1.20 -3.99 -2.93
C GLY A 126 0.56 -3.54 -1.63
N ILE A 127 1.42 -3.12 -0.71
CA ILE A 127 1.08 -2.53 0.59
C ILE A 127 1.79 -1.18 0.66
N SER A 128 1.10 -0.17 1.13
CA SER A 128 1.67 1.14 1.36
C SER A 128 1.18 1.73 2.68
N SER A 129 1.85 2.77 3.16
CA SER A 129 1.47 3.45 4.39
C SER A 129 1.71 4.95 4.34
N ILE A 130 0.81 5.70 4.95
CA ILE A 130 0.98 7.13 5.24
C ILE A 130 1.11 7.31 6.75
N ASN A 131 2.23 7.93 7.16
CA ASN A 131 2.48 8.29 8.56
C ASN A 131 1.98 9.71 8.86
N ASN A 132 2.03 10.11 10.14
CA ASN A 132 1.66 11.45 10.59
C ASN A 132 0.19 11.80 10.30
N ILE A 133 -0.71 10.88 10.69
CA ILE A 133 -2.15 11.03 10.51
C ILE A 133 -2.80 11.41 11.84
N ALA A 134 -3.79 12.29 11.77
CA ALA A 134 -4.76 12.49 12.83
C ALA A 134 -6.14 12.02 12.37
N LEU A 135 -6.86 11.34 13.27
CA LEU A 135 -8.23 10.93 13.07
C LEU A 135 -9.15 11.90 13.81
N LEU A 136 -10.03 12.55 13.06
CA LEU A 136 -11.06 13.45 13.56
C LEU A 136 -12.37 12.68 13.67
N SER A 137 -13.06 12.75 14.79
CA SER A 137 -14.38 12.13 14.97
C SER A 137 -15.40 13.18 15.39
N LEU A 138 -16.41 13.38 14.54
CA LEU A 138 -17.60 14.17 14.83
C LEU A 138 -18.72 13.21 15.19
N GLU A 139 -19.24 13.30 16.41
CA GLU A 139 -20.20 12.34 16.95
C GLU A 139 -21.38 13.05 17.63
N GLY A 140 -22.57 12.48 17.53
CA GLY A 140 -23.74 13.03 18.22
C GLY A 140 -25.06 12.41 17.81
N SER A 141 -25.93 12.18 18.79
CA SER A 141 -27.29 11.68 18.55
C SER A 141 -28.16 12.67 17.76
N GLY A 142 -27.83 13.96 17.82
CA GLY A 142 -28.49 14.99 17.03
C GLY A 142 -28.15 14.98 15.54
N MET A 143 -27.23 14.12 15.09
CA MET A 143 -26.88 13.97 13.67
C MET A 143 -27.80 12.99 12.93
N ILE A 144 -28.44 12.07 13.66
CA ILE A 144 -29.17 10.93 13.08
C ILE A 144 -30.36 11.41 12.24
N GLY A 145 -30.37 11.07 10.94
CA GLY A 145 -31.47 11.39 10.04
C GLY A 145 -31.56 12.87 9.65
N ILE A 146 -30.56 13.69 10.01
CA ILE A 146 -30.49 15.10 9.64
C ILE A 146 -29.43 15.28 8.54
N PRO A 147 -29.84 15.60 7.31
CA PRO A 147 -28.89 15.83 6.23
C PRO A 147 -28.07 17.11 6.47
N GLY A 148 -26.82 17.10 6.04
CA GLY A 148 -25.99 18.31 5.94
C GLY A 148 -24.82 18.43 6.92
N PHE A 149 -24.72 17.56 7.94
CA PHE A 149 -23.56 17.51 8.85
C PHE A 149 -22.25 17.24 8.08
N SER A 150 -22.24 16.23 7.22
CA SER A 150 -21.07 15.93 6.37
C SER A 150 -20.70 17.10 5.46
N LYS A 151 -21.68 17.76 4.83
CA LYS A 151 -21.45 18.96 4.00
C LYS A 151 -20.75 20.07 4.79
N ARG A 152 -21.24 20.38 6.00
CA ARG A 152 -20.66 21.42 6.87
C ARG A 152 -19.25 21.05 7.32
N LEU A 153 -19.04 19.80 7.74
CA LEU A 153 -17.74 19.29 8.13
C LEU A 153 -16.70 19.46 7.02
N PHE A 154 -17.01 19.00 5.81
CA PHE A 154 -16.09 19.11 4.67
C PHE A 154 -15.93 20.55 4.17
N ALA A 155 -16.97 21.38 4.26
CA ALA A 155 -16.87 22.80 3.93
C ALA A 155 -15.91 23.54 4.90
N ALA A 156 -15.99 23.23 6.20
CA ALA A 156 -15.08 23.77 7.19
C ALA A 156 -13.64 23.39 6.85
N LEU A 157 -13.34 22.10 6.66
CA LEU A 157 -12.00 21.62 6.29
C LEU A 157 -11.48 22.27 5.00
N ALA A 158 -12.33 22.34 3.97
CA ALA A 158 -11.98 22.94 2.68
C ALA A 158 -11.65 24.44 2.79
N SER A 159 -12.32 25.18 3.67
CA SER A 159 -12.06 26.62 3.90
C SER A 159 -10.62 26.91 4.34
N LYS A 160 -9.97 25.94 4.99
CA LYS A 160 -8.56 26.00 5.41
C LYS A 160 -7.63 25.17 4.55
N LYS A 161 -8.11 24.65 3.40
CA LYS A 161 -7.36 23.79 2.48
C LYS A 161 -6.78 22.54 3.16
N VAL A 162 -7.45 22.02 4.19
CA VAL A 162 -7.05 20.78 4.86
C VAL A 162 -7.35 19.60 3.95
N ASN A 163 -6.32 18.82 3.63
CA ASN A 163 -6.46 17.66 2.75
C ASN A 163 -7.01 16.46 3.52
N VAL A 164 -8.11 15.90 3.02
CA VAL A 164 -8.71 14.66 3.54
C VAL A 164 -8.08 13.45 2.88
N ILE A 165 -7.63 12.50 3.68
CA ILE A 165 -6.93 11.28 3.23
C ILE A 165 -7.90 10.09 3.21
N LEU A 166 -8.75 9.97 4.23
CA LEU A 166 -9.78 8.94 4.28
C LEU A 166 -11.02 9.46 4.99
N ILE A 167 -12.15 8.85 4.66
CA ILE A 167 -13.45 9.11 5.27
C ILE A 167 -14.02 7.75 5.67
N THR A 168 -14.53 7.65 6.88
CA THR A 168 -15.32 6.51 7.34
C THR A 168 -16.50 7.00 8.16
N GLN A 169 -17.63 6.32 8.03
CA GLN A 169 -18.90 6.81 8.54
C GLN A 169 -19.72 5.60 9.00
N SER A 170 -20.29 5.67 10.19
CA SER A 170 -21.11 4.59 10.76
C SER A 170 -22.51 4.58 10.17
N SER A 171 -23.07 3.41 9.85
CA SER A 171 -24.40 3.31 9.21
C SER A 171 -25.55 3.95 10.00
N SER A 172 -25.36 4.23 11.30
CA SER A 172 -26.31 4.94 12.15
C SER A 172 -26.34 6.45 11.94
N GLU A 173 -25.48 7.01 11.09
CA GLU A 173 -25.26 8.47 10.93
C GLU A 173 -24.78 9.17 12.21
N HIS A 174 -24.49 8.41 13.26
CA HIS A 174 -24.12 8.93 14.58
C HIS A 174 -22.69 9.48 14.60
N SER A 175 -21.82 9.00 13.71
CA SER A 175 -20.42 9.42 13.66
C SER A 175 -19.89 9.56 12.24
N ILE A 176 -19.05 10.57 12.05
CA ILE A 176 -18.23 10.76 10.85
C ILE A 176 -16.79 10.85 11.31
N CYS A 177 -15.93 9.97 10.79
CA CYS A 177 -14.49 10.01 11.04
C CYS A 177 -13.72 10.39 9.76
N VAL A 178 -12.73 11.26 9.93
CA VAL A 178 -11.93 11.80 8.83
C VAL A 178 -10.46 11.72 9.20
N GLY A 179 -9.65 11.10 8.34
CA GLY A 179 -8.20 11.09 8.47
C GLY A 179 -7.58 12.27 7.72
N ILE A 180 -6.74 13.05 8.40
CA ILE A 180 -6.01 14.19 7.84
C ILE A 180 -4.53 14.15 8.23
N ASN A 181 -3.72 15.04 7.67
CA ASN A 181 -2.35 15.23 8.15
C ASN A 181 -2.38 15.77 9.59
N ALA A 182 -1.58 15.17 10.49
CA ALA A 182 -1.58 15.55 11.90
C ALA A 182 -1.11 17.00 12.15
N ASN A 183 -0.38 17.60 11.21
CA ASN A 183 0.02 19.00 11.28
C ASN A 183 -1.19 19.96 11.18
N ASP A 184 -2.25 19.54 10.49
CA ASP A 184 -3.46 20.34 10.31
C ASP A 184 -4.49 20.13 11.43
N ALA A 185 -4.21 19.21 12.38
CA ALA A 185 -5.17 18.75 13.36
C ALA A 185 -5.66 19.84 14.32
N ALA A 186 -4.78 20.76 14.73
CA ALA A 186 -5.15 21.85 15.63
C ALA A 186 -6.12 22.83 14.94
N ILE A 187 -5.78 23.24 13.71
CA ILE A 187 -6.61 24.12 12.89
C ILE A 187 -7.95 23.44 12.62
N ALA A 188 -7.93 22.17 12.20
CA ALA A 188 -9.14 21.41 11.91
C ALA A 188 -10.08 21.32 13.13
N LYS A 189 -9.54 21.15 14.34
CA LYS A 189 -10.36 21.17 15.56
C LYS A 189 -11.06 22.50 15.76
N GLU A 190 -10.31 23.59 15.73
CA GLU A 190 -10.84 24.94 15.93
C GLU A 190 -11.96 25.26 14.94
N ILE A 191 -11.73 25.07 13.64
CA ILE A 191 -12.71 25.43 12.61
C ILE A 191 -13.96 24.53 12.61
N ILE A 192 -13.83 23.26 13.03
CA ILE A 192 -14.97 22.35 13.09
C ILE A 192 -15.79 22.65 14.36
N ASP A 193 -15.14 22.82 15.52
CA ASP A 193 -15.86 23.16 16.76
C ASP A 193 -16.62 24.48 16.59
N ASP A 194 -16.02 25.50 15.97
CA ASP A 194 -16.71 26.76 15.64
C ASP A 194 -17.89 26.53 14.68
N ALA A 195 -17.68 25.71 13.64
CA ALA A 195 -18.72 25.43 12.66
C ALA A 195 -19.93 24.70 13.26
N PHE A 196 -19.78 23.99 14.37
CA PHE A 196 -20.83 23.24 15.07
C PHE A 196 -21.13 23.77 16.49
N ALA A 197 -20.67 24.97 16.83
CA ALA A 197 -20.76 25.53 18.18
C ALA A 197 -22.18 25.52 18.76
N TYR A 198 -23.19 25.83 17.93
CA TYR A 198 -24.60 25.80 18.32
C TYR A 198 -25.09 24.39 18.67
N GLU A 199 -24.76 23.38 17.86
CA GLU A 199 -25.12 22.00 18.14
C GLU A 199 -24.39 21.43 19.36
N ILE A 200 -23.14 21.87 19.58
CA ILE A 200 -22.33 21.49 20.74
C ILE A 200 -22.92 22.09 22.03
N GLU A 201 -23.29 23.37 22.02
CA GLU A 201 -23.93 24.04 23.17
C GLU A 201 -25.25 23.35 23.56
N LEU A 202 -26.03 22.94 22.56
CA LEU A 202 -27.27 22.19 22.76
C LEU A 202 -27.07 20.69 23.10
N LYS A 203 -25.82 20.23 23.21
CA LYS A 203 -25.46 18.82 23.46
C LYS A 203 -26.07 17.84 22.44
N LYS A 204 -26.25 18.32 21.20
CA LYS A 204 -26.70 17.50 20.07
C LYS A 204 -25.53 16.80 19.39
N VAL A 205 -24.36 17.43 19.46
CA VAL A 205 -23.09 16.96 18.90
C VAL A 205 -22.01 17.17 19.96
N GLU A 206 -21.09 16.22 20.07
CA GLU A 206 -19.93 16.33 20.96
C GLU A 206 -18.86 17.24 20.33
N PRO A 207 -18.02 17.93 21.14
CA PRO A 207 -16.84 18.60 20.62
C PRO A 207 -15.98 17.64 19.79
N LEU A 208 -15.35 18.13 18.73
CA LEU A 208 -14.56 17.29 17.83
C LEU A 208 -13.46 16.57 18.60
N LEU A 209 -13.49 15.23 18.52
CA LEU A 209 -12.43 14.38 19.04
C LEU A 209 -11.29 14.30 18.02
N VAL A 210 -10.06 14.46 18.51
CA VAL A 210 -8.85 14.39 17.69
C VAL A 210 -7.88 13.38 18.28
N GLU A 211 -7.65 12.29 17.57
CA GLU A 211 -6.64 11.30 17.89
C GLU A 211 -5.41 11.50 16.99
N LYS A 212 -4.24 11.67 17.60
CA LYS A 212 -2.95 11.86 16.90
C LYS A 212 -2.09 10.60 16.99
N ASP A 213 -0.90 10.66 16.40
CA ASP A 213 0.09 9.58 16.38
C ASP A 213 -0.41 8.32 15.67
N LEU A 214 -1.26 8.51 14.66
CA LEU A 214 -1.81 7.45 13.84
C LEU A 214 -1.14 7.38 12.47
N SER A 215 -1.32 6.23 11.83
CA SER A 215 -0.86 5.96 10.47
C SER A 215 -1.89 5.14 9.72
N VAL A 216 -1.96 5.35 8.41
CA VAL A 216 -2.84 4.60 7.50
C VAL A 216 -2.01 3.54 6.83
N ILE A 217 -2.50 2.30 6.81
CA ILE A 217 -1.95 1.21 6.02
C ILE A 217 -2.98 0.85 4.96
N ALA A 218 -2.54 0.70 3.72
CA ALA A 218 -3.37 0.37 2.58
C ALA A 218 -2.87 -0.92 1.93
N LEU A 219 -3.80 -1.84 1.67
CA LEU A 219 -3.61 -3.03 0.85
C LEU A 219 -4.25 -2.78 -0.51
N VAL A 220 -3.48 -2.90 -1.59
CA VAL A 220 -3.93 -2.56 -2.94
C VAL A 220 -3.79 -3.75 -3.89
N GLY A 221 -4.82 -4.01 -4.69
CA GLY A 221 -4.79 -5.02 -5.75
C GLY A 221 -6.09 -5.09 -6.55
N ASP A 222 -6.00 -5.12 -7.88
CA ASP A 222 -7.14 -5.30 -8.78
C ASP A 222 -7.79 -6.67 -8.60
N GLY A 223 -6.97 -7.70 -8.32
CA GLY A 223 -7.42 -9.06 -8.07
C GLY A 223 -8.16 -9.24 -6.75
N MET A 224 -8.30 -8.19 -5.93
CA MET A 224 -9.10 -8.25 -4.70
C MET A 224 -10.60 -8.15 -4.97
N LYS A 225 -10.98 -7.54 -6.10
CA LYS A 225 -12.38 -7.35 -6.46
C LYS A 225 -13.09 -8.69 -6.64
N SER A 226 -14.21 -8.85 -5.95
CA SER A 226 -15.04 -10.06 -5.96
C SER A 226 -14.31 -11.32 -5.47
N HIS A 227 -13.18 -11.16 -4.76
CA HIS A 227 -12.43 -12.26 -4.18
C HIS A 227 -12.66 -12.31 -2.66
N THR A 228 -13.46 -13.26 -2.22
CA THR A 228 -13.88 -13.37 -0.82
C THR A 228 -12.71 -13.74 0.09
N GLY A 229 -12.76 -13.26 1.34
CA GLY A 229 -11.79 -13.62 2.38
C GLY A 229 -10.52 -12.77 2.43
N ILE A 230 -10.26 -11.88 1.47
CA ILE A 230 -9.07 -11.00 1.50
C ILE A 230 -9.11 -10.00 2.65
N SER A 231 -10.22 -9.30 2.83
CA SER A 231 -10.42 -8.39 3.97
C SER A 231 -10.33 -9.13 5.30
N GLY A 232 -10.96 -10.31 5.38
CA GLY A 232 -10.86 -11.20 6.54
C GLY A 232 -9.42 -11.58 6.85
N ARG A 233 -8.63 -11.99 5.84
CA ARG A 233 -7.21 -12.33 5.98
C ARG A 233 -6.39 -11.12 6.44
N PHE A 234 -6.64 -9.94 5.87
CA PHE A 234 -5.97 -8.69 6.23
C PHE A 234 -6.18 -8.31 7.70
N PHE A 235 -7.44 -8.22 8.15
CA PHE A 235 -7.74 -7.87 9.54
C PHE A 235 -7.34 -8.99 10.52
N ASN A 236 -7.46 -10.25 10.12
CA ASN A 236 -6.98 -11.37 10.91
C ASN A 236 -5.46 -11.35 11.10
N ALA A 237 -4.69 -11.00 10.07
CA ALA A 237 -3.23 -10.89 10.18
C ALA A 237 -2.84 -9.82 11.21
N LEU A 238 -3.47 -8.64 11.13
CA LEU A 238 -3.28 -7.56 12.11
C LEU A 238 -3.68 -7.98 13.52
N GLY A 239 -4.90 -8.51 13.69
CA GLY A 239 -5.46 -8.89 14.98
C GLY A 239 -4.68 -10.02 15.68
N LYS A 240 -4.30 -11.07 14.95
CA LYS A 240 -3.48 -12.18 15.49
C LYS A 240 -2.12 -11.72 16.01
N ASN A 241 -1.61 -10.63 15.44
CA ASN A 241 -0.34 -10.04 15.84
C ASN A 241 -0.52 -8.89 16.85
N GLY A 242 -1.71 -8.67 17.40
CA GLY A 242 -1.95 -7.64 18.40
C GLY A 242 -1.79 -6.22 17.88
N VAL A 243 -2.01 -5.99 16.58
CA VAL A 243 -2.10 -4.64 16.01
C VAL A 243 -3.54 -4.18 16.12
N ASN A 244 -3.78 -3.14 16.94
CA ASN A 244 -5.11 -2.60 17.12
C ASN A 244 -5.53 -1.72 15.92
N ILE A 245 -6.76 -1.87 15.46
CA ILE A 245 -7.33 -1.12 14.33
C ILE A 245 -8.26 -0.04 14.87
N ARG A 246 -7.97 1.23 14.55
CA ARG A 246 -8.74 2.40 14.98
C ARG A 246 -9.90 2.71 14.03
N ALA A 247 -9.63 2.64 12.75
CA ALA A 247 -10.61 2.92 11.71
C ALA A 247 -10.33 2.06 10.49
N ILE A 248 -11.37 1.82 9.72
CA ILE A 248 -11.33 1.02 8.49
C ILE A 248 -12.00 1.82 7.39
N SER A 249 -11.46 1.73 6.17
CA SER A 249 -12.16 2.17 4.97
C SER A 249 -11.92 1.20 3.82
N GLN A 250 -13.01 0.88 3.13
CA GLN A 250 -13.04 0.10 1.90
C GLN A 250 -14.13 0.66 0.99
N GLY A 251 -13.77 0.98 -0.25
CA GLY A 251 -14.71 1.42 -1.28
C GLY A 251 -15.34 0.27 -2.07
N SER A 252 -16.34 0.61 -2.89
CA SER A 252 -17.03 -0.30 -3.82
C SER A 252 -16.14 -0.83 -4.96
N SER A 253 -14.97 -0.22 -5.18
CA SER A 253 -13.98 -0.73 -6.12
C SER A 253 -13.32 -2.03 -5.63
N GLU A 254 -13.32 -2.26 -4.30
CA GLU A 254 -12.67 -3.38 -3.60
C GLU A 254 -11.17 -3.53 -3.90
N ARG A 255 -10.56 -2.58 -4.63
CA ARG A 255 -9.14 -2.55 -4.99
C ARG A 255 -8.25 -2.07 -3.85
N ASN A 256 -8.84 -1.46 -2.85
CA ASN A 256 -8.12 -0.88 -1.72
C ASN A 256 -8.86 -1.18 -0.42
N ILE A 257 -8.12 -1.69 0.56
CA ILE A 257 -8.56 -1.85 1.94
C ILE A 257 -7.57 -1.09 2.82
N THR A 258 -8.09 -0.21 3.67
CA THR A 258 -7.26 0.58 4.58
C THR A 258 -7.59 0.30 6.03
N ALA A 259 -6.56 0.37 6.87
CA ALA A 259 -6.68 0.37 8.32
C ALA A 259 -5.87 1.53 8.90
N VAL A 260 -6.45 2.22 9.87
CA VAL A 260 -5.76 3.21 10.70
C VAL A 260 -5.25 2.49 11.94
N VAL A 261 -3.96 2.62 12.23
CA VAL A 261 -3.28 1.98 13.36
C VAL A 261 -2.41 3.00 14.11
N ASN A 262 -1.93 2.67 15.30
CA ASN A 262 -0.94 3.49 15.97
C ASN A 262 0.36 3.54 15.14
N SER A 263 1.01 4.70 15.09
CA SER A 263 2.25 4.88 14.31
C SER A 263 3.38 3.95 14.78
N THR A 264 3.38 3.60 16.07
CA THR A 264 4.34 2.64 16.65
C THR A 264 4.20 1.23 16.07
N ASP A 265 3.03 0.86 15.57
CA ASP A 265 2.72 -0.49 15.07
C ASP A 265 2.95 -0.63 13.56
N VAL A 266 3.19 0.47 12.83
CA VAL A 266 3.24 0.48 11.35
C VAL A 266 4.23 -0.53 10.79
N LYS A 267 5.47 -0.54 11.31
CA LYS A 267 6.49 -1.45 10.82
C LYS A 267 6.06 -2.91 11.01
N LYS A 268 5.54 -3.26 12.19
CA LYS A 268 5.05 -4.61 12.50
C LYS A 268 3.88 -4.99 11.60
N ALA A 269 2.90 -4.08 11.48
CA ALA A 269 1.71 -4.28 10.68
C ALA A 269 2.03 -4.55 9.20
N ILE A 270 2.88 -3.71 8.58
CA ILE A 270 3.28 -3.91 7.18
C ILE A 270 4.03 -5.23 6.99
N ASN A 271 4.94 -5.60 7.89
CA ASN A 271 5.66 -6.88 7.78
C ASN A 271 4.69 -8.07 7.87
N VAL A 272 3.78 -8.06 8.84
CA VAL A 272 2.77 -9.12 9.04
C VAL A 272 1.82 -9.22 7.85
N ILE A 273 1.37 -8.09 7.30
CA ILE A 273 0.54 -8.08 6.09
C ILE A 273 1.36 -8.59 4.91
N HIS A 274 2.61 -8.18 4.77
CA HIS A 274 3.46 -8.61 3.67
C HIS A 274 3.72 -10.11 3.70
N GLU A 275 4.04 -10.67 4.86
CA GLU A 275 4.12 -12.11 5.08
C GLU A 275 2.80 -12.79 4.70
N ALA A 276 1.68 -12.27 5.19
CA ALA A 276 0.37 -12.84 4.90
C ALA A 276 0.03 -12.85 3.41
N PHE A 277 0.48 -11.89 2.59
CA PHE A 277 0.03 -11.78 1.18
C PHE A 277 1.09 -12.08 0.12
N PHE A 278 2.37 -11.92 0.43
CA PHE A 278 3.47 -11.96 -0.55
C PHE A 278 4.54 -13.01 -0.25
N GLU A 279 4.60 -13.50 0.98
CA GLU A 279 5.33 -14.73 1.23
C GLU A 279 4.48 -15.89 0.74
N LYS A 280 5.13 -16.78 -0.01
CA LYS A 280 4.52 -18.08 -0.26
C LYS A 280 4.35 -18.70 1.13
N GLU A 281 3.25 -19.40 1.39
CA GLU A 281 3.09 -20.22 2.59
C GLU A 281 4.05 -21.43 2.56
N ILE A 282 5.34 -21.20 2.26
CA ILE A 282 6.38 -22.21 2.38
C ILE A 282 6.61 -22.39 3.87
N LYS A 283 5.92 -23.38 4.43
CA LYS A 283 6.15 -23.80 5.81
C LYS A 283 7.55 -24.39 5.88
N GLU A 284 8.46 -23.67 6.53
CA GLU A 284 9.78 -24.20 6.82
C GLU A 284 9.70 -25.13 8.04
N ILE A 285 10.01 -26.41 7.82
CA ILE A 285 10.03 -27.42 8.88
C ILE A 285 11.49 -27.70 9.22
N ASN A 286 11.90 -27.30 10.42
CA ASN A 286 13.19 -27.67 10.98
C ASN A 286 13.13 -29.13 11.45
N LEU A 287 13.85 -30.00 10.76
CA LEU A 287 13.85 -31.44 11.00
C LEU A 287 15.10 -31.87 11.76
N PHE A 288 14.90 -32.59 12.87
CA PHE A 288 15.95 -33.29 13.59
C PHE A 288 15.75 -34.80 13.45
N ILE A 289 16.78 -35.54 13.02
CA ILE A 289 16.69 -36.99 12.86
C ILE A 289 17.63 -37.70 13.83
N ALA A 290 17.06 -38.42 14.79
CA ALA A 290 17.75 -39.38 15.65
C ALA A 290 17.70 -40.78 15.02
N GLY A 291 18.85 -41.30 14.58
CA GLY A 291 18.97 -42.63 13.98
C GLY A 291 19.29 -42.60 12.48
N VAL A 292 20.46 -42.04 12.11
CA VAL A 292 20.94 -41.98 10.71
C VAL A 292 21.55 -43.30 10.18
N GLY A 293 21.04 -44.46 10.64
CA GLY A 293 21.47 -45.79 10.16
C GLY A 293 20.90 -46.15 8.78
N ASN A 294 20.71 -47.44 8.52
CA ASN A 294 20.24 -47.93 7.22
C ASN A 294 18.89 -47.31 6.79
N VAL A 295 17.95 -47.14 7.73
CA VAL A 295 16.64 -46.52 7.44
C VAL A 295 16.74 -44.99 7.35
N GLY A 296 17.43 -44.34 8.30
CA GLY A 296 17.57 -42.88 8.32
C GLY A 296 18.29 -42.31 7.09
N SER A 297 19.30 -43.02 6.57
CA SER A 297 19.98 -42.63 5.33
C SER A 297 19.07 -42.72 4.10
N LYS A 298 18.16 -43.70 4.03
CA LYS A 298 17.16 -43.80 2.96
C LYS A 298 16.12 -42.68 3.04
N LEU A 299 15.66 -42.33 4.25
CA LEU A 299 14.77 -41.19 4.47
C LEU A 299 15.42 -39.87 4.02
N LEU A 300 16.68 -39.63 4.40
CA LEU A 300 17.44 -38.45 3.96
C LEU A 300 17.56 -38.38 2.42
N GLY A 301 17.80 -39.52 1.78
CA GLY A 301 17.82 -39.61 0.31
C GLY A 301 16.47 -39.24 -0.32
N GLN A 302 15.37 -39.73 0.23
CA GLN A 302 14.01 -39.40 -0.23
C GLN A 302 13.69 -37.92 -0.03
N LEU A 303 14.02 -37.35 1.14
CA LEU A 303 13.82 -35.93 1.44
C LEU A 303 14.59 -35.03 0.46
N LYS A 304 15.83 -35.39 0.14
CA LYS A 304 16.64 -34.67 -0.86
C LYS A 304 16.04 -34.76 -2.26
N GLN A 305 15.59 -35.95 -2.68
CA GLN A 305 14.99 -36.13 -4.01
C GLN A 305 13.63 -35.44 -4.15
N GLN A 306 12.84 -35.39 -3.08
CA GLN A 306 11.52 -34.77 -3.09
C GLN A 306 11.52 -33.29 -2.74
N GLN A 307 12.67 -32.67 -2.44
CA GLN A 307 12.73 -31.28 -1.99
C GLN A 307 12.03 -30.31 -2.95
N ASP A 308 12.22 -30.48 -4.27
CA ASP A 308 11.54 -29.68 -5.29
C ASP A 308 10.03 -29.92 -5.33
N TYR A 309 9.59 -31.16 -5.13
CA TYR A 309 8.18 -31.52 -5.09
C TYR A 309 7.51 -30.91 -3.84
N LEU A 310 8.12 -31.09 -2.66
CA LEU A 310 7.64 -30.53 -1.40
C LEU A 310 7.52 -29.00 -1.49
N LEU A 311 8.51 -28.35 -2.10
CA LEU A 311 8.52 -26.90 -2.25
C LEU A 311 7.48 -26.40 -3.26
N LYS A 312 7.36 -27.06 -4.42
CA LYS A 312 6.50 -26.59 -5.53
C LYS A 312 5.03 -26.97 -5.35
N GLN A 313 4.75 -28.15 -4.79
CA GLN A 313 3.39 -28.70 -4.72
C GLN A 313 2.77 -28.56 -3.33
N LEU A 314 3.58 -28.74 -2.28
CA LEU A 314 3.09 -28.72 -0.90
C LEU A 314 3.44 -27.43 -0.15
N HIS A 315 4.23 -26.54 -0.74
CA HIS A 315 4.73 -25.34 -0.09
C HIS A 315 5.38 -25.69 1.26
N VAL A 316 6.25 -26.69 1.28
CA VAL A 316 7.01 -27.08 2.46
C VAL A 316 8.48 -27.08 2.12
N LYS A 317 9.28 -26.40 2.94
CA LYS A 317 10.73 -26.47 2.89
C LYS A 317 11.21 -27.23 4.11
N ILE A 318 11.79 -28.40 3.91
CA ILE A 318 12.39 -29.16 5.01
C ILE A 318 13.83 -28.71 5.15
N LYS A 319 14.17 -28.22 6.34
CA LYS A 319 15.52 -27.80 6.71
C LYS A 319 16.06 -28.77 7.74
N LEU A 320 17.13 -29.48 7.41
CA LEU A 320 17.74 -30.44 8.33
C LEU A 320 18.54 -29.69 9.39
N ALA A 321 17.95 -29.48 10.57
CA ALA A 321 18.55 -28.71 11.66
C ALA A 321 19.47 -29.57 12.55
N GLY A 322 19.32 -30.89 12.54
CA GLY A 322 20.21 -31.78 13.28
C GLY A 322 20.09 -33.26 12.94
N LEU A 323 21.18 -33.98 13.22
CA LEU A 323 21.34 -35.41 13.01
C LEU A 323 21.99 -36.06 14.23
N ALA A 324 21.51 -37.22 14.65
CA ALA A 324 22.14 -38.00 15.72
C ALA A 324 22.20 -39.50 15.39
N ASN A 325 23.21 -40.19 15.93
CA ASN A 325 23.27 -41.64 16.06
C ASN A 325 23.66 -42.02 17.48
N SER A 326 23.89 -43.32 17.76
CA SER A 326 24.23 -43.82 19.10
C SER A 326 25.56 -43.31 19.67
N LYS A 327 26.38 -42.61 18.88
CA LYS A 327 27.73 -42.15 19.27
C LYS A 327 27.97 -40.65 19.09
N LYS A 328 27.28 -39.99 18.16
CA LYS A 328 27.56 -38.61 17.73
C LYS A 328 26.27 -37.87 17.38
N MET A 329 26.31 -36.54 17.51
CA MET A 329 25.23 -35.63 17.14
C MET A 329 25.82 -34.37 16.50
N VAL A 330 25.08 -33.79 15.55
CA VAL A 330 25.36 -32.48 14.94
C VAL A 330 24.05 -31.70 14.91
N ILE A 331 24.10 -30.44 15.34
CA ILE A 331 22.99 -29.47 15.24
C ILE A 331 23.54 -28.20 14.61
N ARG A 332 22.80 -27.61 13.67
CA ARG A 332 23.07 -26.30 13.09
C ARG A 332 21.76 -25.57 12.86
N GLU A 333 21.59 -24.42 13.52
CA GLU A 333 20.39 -23.58 13.39
C GLU A 333 20.21 -23.08 11.95
N GLU A 334 21.30 -22.86 11.22
CA GLU A 334 21.29 -22.47 9.81
C GLU A 334 21.08 -23.65 8.85
N GLY A 335 21.01 -24.88 9.35
CA GLY A 335 20.82 -26.10 8.58
C GLY A 335 22.12 -26.87 8.30
N ILE A 336 21.97 -28.17 8.11
CA ILE A 336 23.00 -29.11 7.68
C ILE A 336 22.75 -29.36 6.19
N SER A 337 23.50 -28.64 5.35
CA SER A 337 23.42 -28.67 3.88
C SER A 337 23.60 -30.07 3.28
#